data_AF-A0A850BNZ3-F1
#
_entry.id   AF-A0A850BNZ3-F1
#
_cell.length_a   1.000
_cell.length_b   1.000
_cell.length_c   1.000
_cell.angle_alpha   90.00
_cell.angle_beta   90.00
_cell.angle_gamma   90.00
#
_symmetry.space_group_name_H-M   'P 1'
#
loop_
_entity.id
_entity.type
_entity.pdbx_description
1 polymer ?
#
loop_
_entity_poly.entity_id
_entity_poly.type
_entity_poly.pdbx_seq_one_letter_code
_entity_poly.pdbx_strand_id
1 'polypeptide(L)'
;SPATAEEEAWAAGEAKIRFARMRRWNLPRAMLGRLIEVAVSLDRAALFEERGVSATVVSLVDPSVTTRNVVVLASRDPTRLP
;
A
#
# COMPACT_ATOMS: atom_id res chain seq x y z
N SER A 1 0.32 13.36 -37.59
CA SER A 1 -0.31 14.68 -37.51
C SER A 1 -0.54 15.05 -36.06
N PRO A 2 -0.45 16.33 -35.68
CA PRO A 2 -0.85 16.77 -34.34
C PRO A 2 -2.34 16.49 -34.11
N ALA A 3 -2.74 16.36 -32.84
CA ALA A 3 -4.13 16.16 -32.45
C ALA A 3 -4.97 17.38 -32.85
N THR A 4 -6.22 17.14 -33.24
CA THR A 4 -7.20 18.19 -33.48
C THR A 4 -7.73 18.74 -32.16
N ALA A 5 -8.19 20.00 -32.17
CA ALA A 5 -8.77 20.63 -30.97
C ALA A 5 -9.99 19.86 -30.41
N GLU A 6 -10.70 19.13 -31.27
CA GLU A 6 -11.83 18.28 -30.88
C GLU A 6 -11.37 17.02 -30.13
N GLU A 7 -10.28 16.39 -30.59
CA GLU A 7 -9.64 15.25 -29.90
C GLU A 7 -9.07 15.67 -28.54
N GLU A 8 -8.49 16.87 -28.44
CA GLU A 8 -7.99 17.42 -27.18
C GLU A 8 -9.12 17.69 -26.18
N ALA A 9 -10.23 18.29 -26.63
CA ALA A 9 -11.39 18.57 -25.79
C ALA A 9 -12.05 17.27 -25.28
N TRP A 10 -12.17 16.26 -26.15
CA TRP A 10 -12.67 14.95 -25.77
C TRP A 10 -11.77 14.26 -24.73
N ALA A 11 -10.44 14.26 -24.97
CA ALA A 11 -9.47 13.67 -24.05
C ALA A 11 -9.48 14.37 -22.68
N ALA A 12 -9.59 15.70 -22.64
CA ALA A 12 -9.70 16.46 -21.40
C ALA A 12 -10.99 16.12 -20.61
N GLY A 13 -12.11 15.92 -21.31
CA GLY A 13 -13.36 15.46 -20.72
C GLY A 13 -13.26 14.07 -20.09
N GLU A 14 -12.71 13.11 -20.83
CA GLU A 14 -12.44 11.75 -20.35
C GLU A 14 -11.49 11.75 -19.15
N ALA A 15 -10.41 12.53 -19.20
CA ALA A 15 -9.46 12.67 -18.10
C ALA A 15 -10.12 13.20 -16.83
N LYS A 16 -11.00 14.20 -16.95
CA LYS A 16 -11.74 14.78 -15.82
C LYS A 16 -12.66 13.76 -15.15
N ILE A 17 -13.36 12.94 -15.94
CA ILE A 17 -14.23 11.88 -15.43
C ILE A 17 -13.41 10.80 -14.72
N ARG A 18 -12.32 10.33 -15.33
CA ARG A 18 -11.42 9.33 -14.73
C ARG A 18 -10.80 9.85 -13.43
N PHE A 19 -10.31 11.08 -13.43
CA PHE A 19 -9.73 11.71 -12.25
C PHE A 19 -10.75 11.86 -11.12
N ALA A 20 -11.98 12.28 -11.42
CA ALA A 20 -13.05 12.36 -10.42
C ALA A 20 -13.36 11.00 -9.79
N ARG A 21 -13.37 9.92 -10.59
CA ARG A 21 -13.54 8.54 -10.09
C ARG A 21 -12.38 8.08 -9.21
N MET A 22 -11.13 8.33 -9.62
CA MET A 22 -9.94 8.00 -8.82
C MET A 22 -9.89 8.78 -7.51
N ARG A 23 -10.18 10.09 -7.57
CA ARG A 23 -10.20 10.98 -6.40
C ARG A 23 -11.16 10.51 -5.30
N ARG A 24 -12.31 9.95 -5.67
CA ARG A 24 -13.27 9.37 -4.71
C ARG A 24 -12.66 8.24 -3.87
N TRP A 25 -11.76 7.44 -4.45
CA TRP A 25 -11.11 6.33 -3.76
C TRP A 25 -9.79 6.71 -3.11
N ASN A 26 -9.17 7.82 -3.51
CA ASN A 26 -7.94 8.31 -2.90
C ASN A 26 -8.12 8.61 -1.41
N LEU A 27 -9.26 9.18 -1.00
CA LEU A 27 -9.50 9.52 0.41
C LEU A 27 -9.63 8.27 1.30
N PRO A 28 -10.51 7.28 1.01
CA PRO A 28 -10.54 6.02 1.76
C PRO A 28 -9.19 5.30 1.75
N ARG A 29 -8.50 5.28 0.60
CA ARG A 29 -7.21 4.60 0.45
C ARG A 29 -6.11 5.25 1.29
N ALA A 30 -6.11 6.58 1.39
CA ALA A 30 -5.18 7.32 2.26
C ALA A 30 -5.51 7.08 3.75
N MET A 31 -6.80 7.08 4.11
CA MET A 31 -7.23 6.89 5.51
C MET A 31 -7.01 5.47 6.02
N LEU A 32 -7.30 4.46 5.19
CA LEU A 32 -7.31 3.05 5.60
C LEU A 32 -6.07 2.29 5.16
N GLY A 33 -5.28 2.84 4.23
CA GLY A 33 -4.13 2.14 3.65
C GLY A 33 -3.16 1.63 4.72
N ARG A 34 -2.83 2.48 5.69
CA ARG A 34 -1.95 2.11 6.81
C ARG A 34 -2.56 1.04 7.70
N LEU A 35 -3.84 1.18 8.03
CA LEU A 35 -4.54 0.22 8.89
C LEU A 35 -4.58 -1.16 8.24
N ILE A 36 -4.89 -1.22 6.95
CA ILE A 36 -4.91 -2.47 6.17
C ILE A 36 -3.52 -3.09 6.09
N GLU A 37 -2.50 -2.28 5.84
CA GLU A 37 -1.11 -2.76 5.78
C GLU A 37 -0.67 -3.41 7.10
N VAL A 38 -0.96 -2.76 8.23
CA VAL A 38 -0.65 -3.30 9.57
C VAL A 38 -1.46 -4.56 9.85
N ALA A 39 -2.77 -4.55 9.59
CA ALA A 39 -3.64 -5.71 9.83
C ALA A 39 -3.19 -6.94 9.04
N VAL A 40 -2.88 -6.78 7.75
CA VAL A 40 -2.37 -7.88 6.90
C VAL A 40 -0.99 -8.35 7.36
N SER A 41 -0.14 -7.45 7.85
CA SER A 41 1.18 -7.82 8.36
C SER A 41 1.10 -8.62 9.66
N LEU A 42 0.20 -8.24 10.57
CA LEU A 42 -0.05 -8.98 11.81
C LEU A 42 -0.66 -10.37 11.54
N ASP A 43 -1.64 -10.46 10.64
CA ASP A 43 -2.22 -11.73 10.21
C ASP A 43 -1.15 -12.71 9.68
N ARG A 44 -0.24 -12.19 8.84
CA ARG A 44 0.88 -13.00 8.33
C ARG A 44 1.89 -13.39 9.41
N ALA A 45 2.16 -12.52 10.38
CA ALA A 45 3.04 -12.85 11.49
C ALA A 45 2.44 -13.98 12.35
N ALA A 46 1.14 -13.90 12.66
CA ALA A 46 0.42 -14.96 13.37
C ALA A 46 0.51 -16.30 12.62
N LEU A 47 0.34 -16.28 11.29
CA LEU A 47 0.48 -17.49 10.46
C LEU A 47 1.89 -18.12 10.54
N PHE A 48 2.95 -17.32 10.69
CA PHE A 48 4.30 -17.85 10.91
C PHE A 48 4.43 -18.48 12.30
N GLU A 49 3.89 -17.82 13.33
CA GLU A 49 3.91 -18.30 14.71
C GLU A 49 3.14 -19.62 14.88
N GLU A 50 1.97 -19.74 14.27
CA GLU A 50 1.18 -20.98 14.22
C GLU A 50 1.96 -22.15 13.60
N ARG A 51 2.94 -21.86 12.73
CA ARG A 51 3.83 -22.84 12.10
C ARG A 51 5.15 -23.04 12.87
N GLY A 52 5.26 -22.50 14.08
CA GLY A 52 6.45 -22.62 14.93
C GLY A 52 7.64 -21.78 14.44
N VAL A 53 7.40 -20.72 13.67
CA VAL A 53 8.43 -19.77 13.22
C VAL A 53 8.20 -18.45 13.95
N SER A 54 9.21 -17.94 14.66
CA SER A 54 9.10 -16.64 15.31
C SER A 54 8.99 -15.54 14.26
N ALA A 55 8.09 -14.58 14.47
CA ALA A 55 7.88 -13.46 13.58
C ALA A 55 7.84 -12.13 14.35
N THR A 56 8.29 -11.06 13.70
CA THR A 56 8.12 -9.69 14.19
C THR A 56 7.66 -8.77 13.06
N VAL A 57 6.91 -7.74 13.42
CA VAL A 57 6.42 -6.72 12.48
C VAL A 57 7.16 -5.42 12.77
N VAL A 58 7.88 -4.91 11.79
CA VAL A 58 8.70 -3.69 11.94
C VAL A 58 8.39 -2.67 10.86
N SER A 59 8.70 -1.40 11.14
CA SER A 59 8.73 -0.35 10.12
C SER A 59 10.14 -0.27 9.54
N LEU A 60 10.28 -0.43 8.22
CA LEU A 60 11.57 -0.45 7.51
C LEU A 60 12.28 0.90 7.54
N VAL A 61 11.51 1.97 7.40
CA VAL A 61 11.98 3.36 7.31
C VAL A 61 10.96 4.29 7.97
N ASP A 62 11.30 5.56 8.12
CA ASP A 62 10.35 6.58 8.57
C ASP A 62 9.11 6.64 7.63
N PRO A 63 7.87 6.68 8.16
CA PRO A 63 6.65 6.73 7.36
C PRO A 63 6.55 7.93 6.40
N SER A 64 7.31 9.01 6.63
CA SER A 64 7.38 10.16 5.73
C SER A 64 8.10 9.85 4.41
N VAL A 65 8.97 8.82 4.37
CA VAL A 65 9.69 8.39 3.16
C VAL A 65 8.75 7.64 2.21
N THR A 66 7.99 6.69 2.76
CA THR A 66 6.99 5.92 2.01
C THR A 66 5.91 5.42 2.93
N THR A 67 4.68 5.42 2.43
CA THR A 67 3.51 4.86 3.12
C THR A 67 3.49 3.33 3.12
N ARG A 68 4.38 2.68 2.37
CA ARG A 68 4.55 1.22 2.34
C ARG A 68 5.87 0.83 2.98
N ASN A 69 5.88 0.80 4.31
CA ASN A 69 7.08 0.56 5.09
C ASN A 69 6.90 -0.51 6.18
N VAL A 70 5.77 -1.21 6.27
CA VAL A 70 5.62 -2.33 7.22
C VAL A 70 6.14 -3.61 6.58
N VAL A 71 6.96 -4.35 7.33
CA VAL A 71 7.47 -5.66 6.91
C VAL A 71 7.33 -6.68 8.02
N VAL A 72 7.12 -7.93 7.62
CA VAL A 72 7.12 -9.10 8.52
C VAL A 72 8.46 -9.81 8.36
N LEU A 73 9.20 -9.92 9.46
CA LEU A 73 10.44 -10.68 9.52
C LEU A 73 10.15 -11.98 10.25
N ALA A 74 10.48 -13.12 9.65
CA ALA A 74 10.24 -14.42 10.25
C ALA A 74 11.51 -15.28 10.21
N SER A 75 11.82 -15.97 11.31
CA SER A 75 13.00 -16.81 11.45
C SER A 75 12.70 -18.00 12.35
N ARG A 76 13.27 -19.17 12.01
CA ARG A 76 13.30 -20.32 12.92
C ARG A 76 14.29 -20.12 14.08
N ASP A 77 15.21 -19.18 13.93
CA ASP A 77 16.16 -18.75 14.94
C ASP A 77 15.76 -17.35 15.41
N PRO A 78 15.10 -17.21 16.58
CA PRO A 78 14.58 -15.93 17.07
C PRO A 78 15.68 -14.90 17.31
N THR A 79 16.92 -15.33 17.55
CA THR A 79 18.06 -14.44 17.82
C THR A 79 18.49 -13.59 16.62
N ARG A 80 17.98 -13.92 15.43
CA ARG A 80 18.25 -13.18 14.18
C ARG A 80 17.20 -12.10 13.89
N LEU A 81 16.14 -12.02 14.69
CA LEU A 81 15.15 -10.97 14.55
C LEU A 81 15.67 -9.69 15.26
N PRO A 82 15.35 -8.50 14.72
CA PRO A 82 15.74 -7.22 15.30
C PRO A 82 15.00 -6.89 16.60
#